data_AF-A0A2M7R4C8-F1
#
_entry.id   AF-A0A2M7R4C8-F1
#
_cell.length_a   1.000
_cell.length_b   1.000
_cell.length_c   1.000
_cell.angle_alpha   90.00
_cell.angle_beta   90.00
_cell.angle_gamma   90.00
#
_symmetry.space_group_name_H-M   'P 1'
#
loop_
_entity.id
_entity.type
_entity.pdbx_description
1 polymer ?
#
loop_
_entity_poly.entity_id
_entity_poly.type
_entity_poly.pdbx_seq_one_letter_code
_entity_poly.pdbx_strand_id
1 'polypeptide(L)'
;YGTRAYTYKGRIIGHHMGTDSEDIFLEASYLIPEKDGRISISYDREEHNLSGTVREKKNEANLKVSFKLMKDMGLSASYGYGRIENPGNVSAEDRKINVISSMISYTF
;
A
#
# COMPACT_ATOMS: atom_id res chain seq x y z
N TYR A 1 -11.62 19.53 -12.69
CA TYR A 1 -10.63 19.44 -13.79
C TYR A 1 -9.34 18.89 -13.20
N GLY A 2 -9.13 17.56 -13.25
CA GLY A 2 -7.91 16.93 -12.77
C GLY A 2 -7.02 16.58 -13.96
N THR A 3 -5.77 17.05 -13.96
CA THR A 3 -4.77 16.66 -14.97
C THR A 3 -4.51 15.18 -14.84
N ARG A 4 -4.74 14.43 -15.93
CA ARG A 4 -4.46 13.00 -15.99
C ARG A 4 -2.94 12.79 -15.86
N ALA A 5 -2.54 11.75 -15.13
CA ALA A 5 -1.17 11.25 -15.18
C ALA A 5 -0.71 11.06 -16.64
N TYR A 6 0.60 11.12 -16.90
CA TYR A 6 1.11 10.68 -18.20
C TYR A 6 0.68 9.23 -18.42
N THR A 7 -0.02 8.96 -19.53
CA THR A 7 -0.51 7.60 -19.83
C THR A 7 -0.12 7.18 -21.23
N TYR A 8 0.12 5.87 -21.42
CA TYR A 8 0.25 5.24 -22.72
C TYR A 8 -0.72 4.07 -22.80
N LYS A 9 -1.62 4.10 -23.80
CA LYS A 9 -2.72 3.14 -23.96
C LYS A 9 -3.55 2.96 -22.67
N GLY A 10 -3.84 4.07 -21.98
CA GLY A 10 -4.64 4.08 -20.74
C GLY A 10 -3.91 3.59 -19.49
N ARG A 11 -2.63 3.22 -19.59
CA ARG A 11 -1.80 2.83 -18.43
C ARG A 11 -0.98 4.03 -17.97
N ILE A 12 -0.99 4.28 -16.66
CA ILE A 12 -0.15 5.31 -16.04
C ILE A 12 1.32 4.98 -16.34
N ILE A 13 2.04 5.96 -16.86
CA ILE A 13 3.50 5.96 -17.01
C ILE A 13 4.04 6.88 -15.91
N GLY A 14 4.69 6.30 -14.92
CA GLY A 14 5.17 7.00 -13.73
C GLY A 14 4.65 6.38 -12.44
N HIS A 15 4.69 7.14 -11.34
CA HIS A 15 4.16 6.72 -10.06
C HIS A 15 2.64 6.43 -10.13
N HIS A 16 2.15 5.39 -9.45
CA HIS A 16 0.74 4.96 -9.55
C HIS A 16 -0.25 6.03 -9.12
N MET A 17 0.19 6.96 -8.26
CA MET A 17 -0.58 8.13 -7.83
C MET A 17 -0.89 9.12 -8.94
N GLY A 18 -0.11 9.13 -10.02
CA GLY A 18 -0.27 10.12 -11.08
C GLY A 18 0.20 11.52 -10.68
N THR A 19 -0.40 12.54 -11.28
CA THR A 19 -0.04 13.96 -11.07
C THR A 19 -0.87 14.60 -9.96
N ASP A 20 -0.40 15.74 -9.43
CA ASP A 20 -1.10 16.51 -8.38
C ASP A 20 -1.40 15.68 -7.12
N SER A 21 -0.41 14.92 -6.69
CA SER A 21 -0.50 13.98 -5.56
C SER A 21 0.77 14.00 -4.72
N GLU A 22 0.64 13.69 -3.43
CA GLU A 22 1.74 13.50 -2.47
C GLU A 22 1.67 12.06 -1.94
N ASP A 23 2.84 11.41 -1.83
CA ASP A 23 2.96 10.07 -1.27
C ASP A 23 4.15 10.01 -0.31
N ILE A 24 3.92 9.44 0.86
CA ILE A 24 4.92 9.15 1.88
C ILE A 24 4.80 7.69 2.29
N PHE A 25 5.85 6.93 2.01
CA PHE A 25 6.00 5.56 2.47
C PHE A 25 7.14 5.42 3.48
N LEU A 26 6.86 4.74 4.58
CA LEU A 26 7.83 4.39 5.62
C LEU A 26 7.71 2.90 5.93
N GLU A 27 8.84 2.19 5.98
CA GLU A 27 8.90 0.80 6.42
C GLU A 27 10.03 0.61 7.42
N ALA A 28 9.72 -0.09 8.51
CA ALA A 28 10.72 -0.69 9.38
C ALA A 28 10.61 -2.21 9.28
N SER A 29 11.75 -2.89 9.23
CA SER A 29 11.76 -4.34 9.15
C SER A 29 12.89 -4.96 9.94
N TYR A 30 12.65 -6.17 10.42
CA TYR A 30 13.60 -6.97 11.18
C TYR A 30 13.68 -8.37 10.58
N LEU A 31 14.92 -8.86 10.42
CA LEU A 31 15.19 -10.23 10.00
C LEU A 31 15.19 -11.13 11.23
N ILE A 32 14.58 -12.31 11.12
CA ILE A 32 14.53 -13.35 12.15
C ILE A 32 15.43 -14.50 11.65
N PRO A 33 16.74 -14.48 11.97
CA PRO A 33 17.69 -15.38 11.34
C PRO A 33 17.40 -16.86 11.61
N GLU A 34 16.88 -17.18 12.79
CA GLU A 34 16.59 -18.56 13.23
C GLU A 34 15.47 -19.23 12.42
N LYS A 35 14.70 -18.45 11.66
CA LYS A 35 13.52 -18.89 10.91
C LYS A 35 13.58 -18.53 9.43
N ASP A 36 14.72 -18.04 8.94
CA ASP A 36 14.82 -17.38 7.64
C ASP A 36 13.64 -16.41 7.42
N GLY A 37 13.33 -15.66 8.47
CA GLY A 37 12.10 -14.88 8.59
C GLY A 37 12.34 -13.39 8.44
N ARG A 38 11.26 -12.66 8.16
CA ARG A 38 11.22 -11.20 8.18
C ARG A 38 9.87 -10.76 8.73
N ILE A 39 9.91 -9.79 9.63
CA ILE A 39 8.74 -9.02 10.06
C ILE A 39 8.92 -7.59 9.58
N SER A 40 7.87 -6.98 9.03
CA SER A 40 7.86 -5.58 8.67
C SER A 40 6.59 -4.90 9.13
N ILE A 41 6.74 -3.64 9.54
CA ILE A 41 5.66 -2.69 9.73
C ILE A 41 5.86 -1.56 8.73
N SER A 42 4.80 -1.20 8.02
CA SER A 42 4.82 -0.07 7.10
C SER A 42 3.67 0.89 7.36
N TYR A 43 3.91 2.14 6.98
CA TYR A 43 2.94 3.21 6.95
C TYR A 43 3.00 3.89 5.58
N ASP A 44 1.83 4.16 5.04
CA ASP A 44 1.63 4.77 3.74
C ASP A 44 0.61 5.91 3.90
N ARG A 45 0.97 7.11 3.40
CA ARG A 45 0.06 8.25 3.28
C ARG A 45 0.06 8.73 1.85
N GLU A 46 -1.10 8.67 1.22
CA GLU A 46 -1.36 9.20 -0.12
C GLU A 46 -2.38 10.35 -0.03
N GLU A 47 -2.11 11.44 -0.73
CA GLU A 47 -3.05 12.54 -0.93
C GLU A 47 -3.16 12.87 -2.42
N HIS A 48 -4.40 13.01 -2.90
CA HIS A 48 -4.70 13.37 -4.28
C HIS A 48 -5.37 14.75 -4.39
N ASN A 49 -5.31 15.32 -5.59
CA ASN A 49 -5.97 16.58 -5.94
C ASN A 49 -5.50 17.75 -5.06
N LEU A 50 -4.18 17.86 -4.83
CA LEU A 50 -3.59 18.85 -3.94
C LEU A 50 -3.94 20.30 -4.34
N SER A 51 -4.13 20.54 -5.64
CA SER A 51 -4.56 21.83 -6.20
C SER A 51 -6.07 22.12 -6.06
N GLY A 52 -6.89 21.11 -5.71
CA GLY A 52 -8.34 21.22 -5.57
C GLY A 52 -8.81 21.58 -4.15
N THR A 53 -10.11 21.86 -4.03
CA THR A 53 -10.76 22.25 -2.77
C THR A 53 -11.13 21.08 -1.86
N VAL A 54 -11.29 19.89 -2.43
CA VAL A 54 -11.54 18.64 -1.71
C VAL A 54 -10.45 17.66 -2.09
N ARG A 55 -9.73 17.15 -1.09
CA ARG A 55 -8.62 16.22 -1.25
C ARG A 55 -9.01 14.86 -0.74
N GLU A 56 -8.84 13.84 -1.57
CA GLU A 56 -8.81 12.47 -1.08
C GLU A 56 -7.52 12.24 -0.31
N LYS A 57 -7.65 11.67 0.89
CA LYS A 57 -6.50 11.30 1.73
C LYS A 57 -6.65 9.86 2.18
N LYS A 58 -5.62 9.06 1.95
CA LYS A 58 -5.53 7.69 2.42
C LYS A 58 -4.36 7.56 3.40
N ASN A 59 -4.59 6.92 4.54
CA ASN A 59 -3.54 6.53 5.46
C ASN A 59 -3.69 5.04 5.76
N GLU A 60 -2.63 4.27 5.58
CA GLU A 60 -2.61 2.82 5.79
C GLU A 60 -1.42 2.42 6.65
N ALA A 61 -1.66 1.48 7.56
CA ALA A 61 -0.62 0.79 8.31
C ALA A 61 -0.71 -0.70 8.06
N ASN A 62 0.43 -1.35 7.83
CA ASN A 62 0.48 -2.77 7.52
C ASN A 62 1.52 -3.48 8.40
N LEU A 63 1.16 -4.66 8.90
CA LEU A 63 2.06 -5.61 9.53
C LEU A 63 2.18 -6.83 8.62
N LYS A 64 3.41 -7.17 8.22
CA LYS A 64 3.71 -8.35 7.41
C LYS A 64 4.71 -9.25 8.12
N VAL A 65 4.48 -10.55 8.05
CA VAL A 65 5.39 -11.59 8.50
C VAL A 65 5.62 -12.57 7.36
N SER A 66 6.87 -12.96 7.14
CA SER A 66 7.24 -13.98 6.16
C SER A 66 8.32 -14.88 6.71
N PHE A 67 8.31 -16.16 6.37
CA PHE A 67 9.31 -17.13 6.76
C PHE A 67 9.39 -18.28 5.75
N LYS A 68 10.54 -18.97 5.71
CA LYS A 68 10.64 -20.24 4.99
C LYS A 68 10.00 -21.36 5.81
N LEU A 69 9.11 -22.12 5.17
CA LEU A 69 8.54 -23.35 5.73
C LEU A 69 9.48 -24.54 5.50
N MET A 70 10.06 -24.60 4.31
CA MET A 70 11.01 -25.61 3.85
C MET A 70 12.03 -24.93 2.92
N LYS A 71 13.06 -25.67 2.46
CA LYS A 71 14.10 -25.14 1.58
C LYS A 71 13.54 -24.37 0.37
N ASP A 72 12.46 -24.91 -0.20
CA ASP A 72 11.85 -24.45 -1.45
C ASP A 72 10.46 -23.84 -1.24
N MET A 73 9.97 -23.76 0.00
CA MET A 73 8.64 -23.23 0.34
C MET A 73 8.71 -22.03 1.27
N GLY A 74 8.03 -20.95 0.89
CA GLY A 74 7.84 -19.75 1.71
C GLY A 74 6.39 -19.56 2.12
N LEU A 75 6.17 -18.97 3.29
CA LEU A 75 4.87 -18.45 3.71
C LEU A 75 5.01 -16.96 4.02
N SER A 76 4.00 -16.19 3.67
CA SER A 76 3.82 -14.84 4.18
C SER A 76 2.36 -14.60 4.57
N ALA A 77 2.18 -13.76 5.58
CA ALA A 77 0.89 -13.26 6.00
C ALA A 77 1.01 -11.76 6.28
N SER A 78 -0.06 -11.02 6.03
CA SER A 78 -0.11 -9.59 6.35
C SER A 78 -1.49 -9.17 6.81
N TYR A 79 -1.51 -8.19 7.68
CA TYR A 79 -2.70 -7.46 8.07
C TYR A 79 -2.50 -5.97 7.82
N GLY A 80 -3.44 -5.35 7.12
CA GLY A 80 -3.47 -3.92 6.85
C GLY A 80 -4.73 -3.28 7.38
N TYR A 81 -4.59 -2.10 7.97
CA TYR A 81 -5.70 -1.21 8.31
C TYR A 81 -5.51 0.11 7.58
N GLY A 82 -6.59 0.64 7.01
CA GLY A 82 -6.59 1.88 6.26
C GLY A 82 -7.81 2.75 6.55
N ARG A 83 -7.63 4.07 6.40
CA ARG A 83 -8.72 5.05 6.34
C ARG A 83 -8.57 5.90 5.09
N ILE A 84 -9.67 6.07 4.35
CA ILE A 84 -9.78 6.95 3.20
C ILE A 84 -10.79 8.04 3.54
N GLU A 85 -10.36 9.29 3.47
CA GLU A 85 -11.19 10.49 3.64
C GLU A 85 -11.48 11.09 2.26
N ASN A 86 -12.72 11.55 2.04
CA ASN A 86 -13.20 12.11 0.77
C ASN A 86 -12.91 11.24 -0.49
N PRO A 87 -13.30 9.95 -0.50
CA PRO A 87 -13.05 9.08 -1.65
C PRO A 87 -13.63 9.67 -2.95
N GLY A 88 -12.82 9.66 -4.01
CA GLY A 88 -13.12 10.25 -5.31
C GLY A 88 -13.01 11.78 -5.36
N ASN A 89 -12.37 12.42 -4.37
CA ASN A 89 -12.37 13.89 -4.18
C ASN A 89 -13.79 14.48 -4.03
N VAL A 90 -14.72 13.67 -3.55
CA VAL A 90 -16.07 14.08 -3.19
C VAL A 90 -16.11 14.16 -1.68
N SER A 91 -16.61 15.27 -1.11
CA SER A 91 -16.90 15.32 0.33
C SER A 91 -17.98 14.27 0.62
N ALA A 92 -17.50 13.12 1.07
CA ALA A 92 -18.24 11.92 1.36
C ALA A 92 -17.81 11.42 2.74
N GLU A 93 -18.52 10.41 3.25
CA GLU A 93 -18.14 9.78 4.52
C GLU A 93 -16.82 9.02 4.40
N ASP A 94 -16.08 9.03 5.51
CA ASP A 94 -14.80 8.34 5.60
C ASP A 94 -14.98 6.83 5.52
N ARG A 95 -14.13 6.19 4.72
CA ARG A 95 -14.12 4.73 4.58
C ARG A 95 -12.99 4.13 5.39
N LYS A 96 -13.28 3.05 6.11
CA LYS A 96 -12.27 2.19 6.75
C LYS A 96 -12.06 0.92 5.93
N ILE A 97 -10.82 0.46 5.87
CA ILE A 97 -10.43 -0.75 5.15
C ILE A 97 -9.63 -1.63 6.11
N ASN A 98 -9.93 -2.92 6.10
CA ASN A 98 -9.16 -3.95 6.79
C ASN A 98 -8.84 -5.04 5.77
N VAL A 99 -7.58 -5.42 5.64
CA VAL A 99 -7.13 -6.43 4.68
C VAL A 99 -6.32 -7.48 5.43
N ILE A 100 -6.69 -8.74 5.26
CA ILE A 100 -5.85 -9.88 5.64
C ILE A 100 -5.43 -10.56 4.35
N SER A 101 -4.15 -10.85 4.21
CA SER A 101 -3.61 -11.60 3.07
C SER A 101 -2.65 -12.68 3.56
N SER A 102 -2.61 -13.78 2.83
CA SER A 102 -1.63 -14.84 3.03
C SER A 102 -1.21 -15.41 1.70
N MET A 103 0.05 -15.79 1.58
CA MET A 103 0.63 -16.33 0.36
C MET A 103 1.61 -17.45 0.70
N ILE A 104 1.44 -18.59 0.02
CA ILE A 104 2.42 -19.68 -0.01
C ILE A 104 3.14 -19.59 -1.36
N SER A 105 4.47 -19.67 -1.35
CA SER A 105 5.29 -19.67 -2.56
C SER A 105 6.16 -20.92 -2.62
N TYR A 106 6.38 -21.45 -3.82
CA TYR A 106 7.31 -22.55 -4.10
C TYR A 106 8.32 -22.11 -5.17
N THR A 107 9.60 -22.36 -4.95
CA THR A 107 10.69 -22.01 -5.90
C THR A 107 11.43 -23.27 -6.31
N PHE A 108 11.54 -23.54 -7.61
CA PHE A 108 12.25 -24.68 -8.21
C PHE A 108 13.66 -24.33 -8.67
#